data_AF-A0A429E1T3-F1
#
_entry.id   AF-A0A429E1T3-F1
#
_cell.length_a   1.000
_cell.length_b   1.000
_cell.length_c   1.000
_cell.angle_alpha   90.00
_cell.angle_beta   90.00
_cell.angle_gamma   90.00
#
_symmetry.space_group_name_H-M   'P 1'
#
loop_
_entity.id
_entity.type
_entity.pdbx_description
1 polymer ?
#
loop_
_entity_poly.entity_id
_entity_poly.type
_entity_poly.pdbx_seq_one_letter_code
_entity_poly.pdbx_strand_id
1 'polypeptide(L)' 'MVPSAGVGRGPDPSVPDVARWWPVGTRPAVLRGWEPPADAYGPGHRGVDLAAAGGAPVRA' A
#
# COMPACT_ATOMS: atom_id res chain seq x y z
N MET A 1 6.92 32.34 1.59
CA MET A 1 6.07 31.14 1.42
C MET A 1 6.05 30.82 -0.07
N VAL A 2 6.94 29.96 -0.56
CA VAL A 2 6.94 29.57 -1.98
C VAL A 2 5.89 28.47 -2.17
N PRO A 3 4.99 28.55 -3.16
CA PRO A 3 4.16 27.41 -3.50
C PRO A 3 5.02 26.43 -4.31
N SER A 4 5.33 25.26 -3.74
CA SER A 4 5.83 24.16 -4.54
C SER A 4 4.67 23.66 -5.41
N ALA A 5 4.58 24.18 -6.63
CA ALA A 5 3.79 23.56 -7.67
C ALA A 5 4.38 22.16 -7.92
N GLY A 6 3.64 21.12 -7.51
CA GLY A 6 3.96 19.75 -7.85
C GLY A 6 3.82 19.57 -9.35
N VAL A 7 4.87 19.89 -10.11
CA VAL A 7 5.12 19.24 -11.40
C VAL A 7 5.10 17.76 -11.10
N GLY A 8 4.05 17.07 -11.55
CA GLY A 8 3.85 15.65 -11.30
C GLY A 8 5.09 14.91 -11.77
N ARG A 9 5.95 14.52 -10.82
CA ARG A 9 7.07 13.66 -11.13
C ARG A 9 6.46 12.38 -11.66
N GLY A 10 6.85 12.00 -12.88
CA GLY A 10 6.47 10.71 -13.44
C GLY A 10 6.81 9.58 -12.46
N PRO A 11 6.23 8.38 -12.66
CA PRO A 11 6.45 7.25 -11.79
C PRO A 11 7.94 7.05 -11.48
N ASP A 12 8.29 6.90 -10.19
CA ASP A 12 9.67 6.61 -9.80
C ASP A 12 10.06 5.26 -10.42
N PRO A 13 11.10 5.22 -11.30
CA PRO A 13 11.51 3.98 -11.96
C PRO A 13 12.08 2.95 -10.98
N SER A 14 12.47 3.35 -9.76
CA SER A 14 12.92 2.43 -8.71
C SER A 14 11.79 1.60 -8.11
N VAL A 15 10.53 1.99 -8.30
CA VAL A 15 9.37 1.25 -7.81
C VAL A 15 8.94 0.24 -8.88
N PRO A 16 8.96 -1.08 -8.59
CA PRO A 16 8.46 -2.08 -9.52
C PRO A 16 6.99 -1.83 -9.89
N ASP A 17 6.59 -2.14 -11.12
CA ASP A 17 5.23 -1.85 -11.58
C ASP A 17 4.14 -2.50 -10.73
N VAL A 18 4.38 -3.72 -10.23
CA VAL A 18 3.45 -4.41 -9.31
C VAL A 18 3.20 -3.62 -8.03
N ALA A 19 4.21 -2.92 -7.51
CA ALA A 19 4.11 -2.15 -6.27
C ALA A 19 3.32 -0.83 -6.43
N ARG A 20 2.89 -0.51 -7.66
CA ARG A 20 2.07 0.68 -7.96
C ARG A 20 0.57 0.40 -7.84
N TRP A 21 0.17 -0.86 -7.70
CA TRP A 21 -1.21 -1.29 -7.68
C TRP A 21 -1.62 -1.80 -6.30
N TRP A 22 -2.89 -1.60 -5.98
CA TRP A 22 -3.50 -2.23 -4.81
C TRP A 22 -4.12 -3.57 -5.22
N PRO A 23 -4.07 -4.59 -4.36
CA PRO A 23 -4.64 -5.90 -4.67
C PRO A 23 -6.17 -5.89 -4.69
N VAL A 24 -6.80 -4.88 -4.08
CA VAL A 24 -8.25 -4.64 -4.13
C VAL A 24 -8.54 -3.16 -4.39
N GLY A 25 -9.56 -2.88 -5.20
CA GLY A 25 -9.97 -1.51 -5.55
C GLY A 25 -8.85 -0.66 -6.16
N THR A 26 -9.03 0.67 -6.19
CA THR A 26 -8.03 1.61 -6.72
C THR A 26 -7.18 2.25 -5.62
N ARG A 27 -7.77 2.48 -4.45
CA ARG A 27 -7.08 3.03 -3.27
C ARG A 27 -7.89 2.69 -2.00
N PRO A 28 -7.88 1.42 -1.59
CA PRO A 28 -8.68 0.97 -0.45
C PRO A 28 -8.20 1.63 0.85
N ALA A 29 -9.11 1.78 1.81
CA ALA A 29 -8.73 2.22 3.15
C ALA A 29 -7.88 1.14 3.82
N VAL A 30 -6.75 1.54 4.40
CA VAL A 30 -5.93 0.66 5.23
C VAL A 30 -6.58 0.61 6.62
N LEU A 31 -7.10 -0.56 7.00
CA LEU A 31 -7.73 -0.78 8.30
C LEU A 31 -6.68 -1.07 9.37
N ARG A 32 -5.59 -1.74 8.98
CA ARG A 32 -4.44 -1.99 9.82
C ARG A 32 -3.16 -1.96 8.99
N GLY A 33 -2.21 -1.17 9.46
CA GLY A 33 -0.88 -1.08 8.84
C GLY A 33 -0.05 -2.33 9.09
N TRP A 34 1.06 -2.43 8.37
CA TRP A 34 2.12 -3.35 8.70
C TRP A 34 2.74 -2.97 10.05
N GLU A 35 3.02 -3.98 10.86
CA GLU A 35 3.67 -3.80 12.15
C GLU A 35 4.82 -4.82 12.25
N PRO A 36 6.09 -4.34 12.28
CA PRO A 36 7.25 -5.20 12.27
C PRO A 36 7.26 -6.06 13.53
N PRO A 37 7.46 -7.37 13.40
CA PRO A 37 7.73 -8.18 14.56
C PRO A 37 9.11 -7.79 15.14
N ALA A 38 9.24 -7.77 16.46
CA ALA A 38 10.54 -7.53 17.11
C ALA A 38 11.57 -8.63 16.78
N ASP A 39 11.09 -9.86 16.60
CA ASP A 39 11.87 -11.04 16.22
C ASP A 39 11.32 -11.70 14.95
N ALA A 40 12.12 -12.52 14.26
CA ALA A 40 11.72 -13.14 12.99
C ALA A 40 10.37 -13.89 13.04
N TYR A 41 10.03 -14.47 14.19
CA TYR A 41 8.75 -15.17 14.45
C TYR A 41 7.95 -14.52 15.59
N GLY A 42 8.39 -13.34 16.04
CA GLY A 42 7.71 -12.56 17.06
C GLY A 42 6.33 -12.09 16.60
N PRO A 43 5.49 -11.67 17.55
CA PRO A 43 4.18 -11.14 17.25
C PRO A 43 4.29 -9.91 16.37
N GLY A 44 3.33 -9.76 15.47
CA GLY A 44 3.11 -8.50 14.76
C GLY A 44 2.29 -8.67 13.49
N HIS A 45 1.95 -7.56 12.85
CA HIS A 45 1.12 -7.57 11.65
C HIS A 45 1.98 -7.65 10.37
N ARG A 46 2.16 -8.87 9.86
CA ARG A 46 3.07 -9.19 8.73
C ARG A 46 2.61 -8.67 7.36
N GLY A 47 1.47 -7.99 7.29
CA GLY A 47 0.91 -7.44 6.07
C GLY A 47 0.09 -6.17 6.34
N VAL A 48 -0.67 -5.73 5.35
CA VAL A 48 -1.64 -4.64 5.51
C VAL A 48 -3.05 -5.18 5.37
N ASP A 49 -3.96 -4.73 6.21
CA ASP A 49 -5.38 -5.04 6.08
C ASP A 49 -6.05 -3.93 5.28
N LEU A 50 -6.75 -4.31 4.22
CA LEU A 50 -7.39 -3.38 3.29
C LEU A 50 -8.90 -3.57 3.34
N ALA A 51 -9.64 -2.47 3.39
CA ALA A 51 -11.09 -2.51 3.28
C ALA A 51 -11.51 -2.97 1.87
N ALA A 52 -12.45 -3.91 1.81
CA ALA A 52 -13.05 -4.39 0.58
C ALA A 52 -14.52 -4.76 0.81
N ALA A 53 -15.35 -4.65 -0.24
CA ALA A 53 -16.70 -5.21 -0.21
C ALA A 53 -16.63 -6.75 -0.21
N GLY A 54 -17.63 -7.41 0.37
CA GLY A 54 -17.73 -8.88 0.34
C GLY A 54 -17.74 -9.41 -1.09
N GLY A 55 -16.86 -10.36 -1.40
CA GLY A 55 -16.71 -10.94 -2.75
C GLY A 55 -15.89 -10.07 -3.73
N ALA A 56 -15.30 -8.96 -3.29
CA ALA A 56 -14.41 -8.18 -4.14
C ALA A 56 -13.22 -9.03 -4.64
N PRO A 57 -12.89 -8.99 -5.96
CA PRO A 57 -11.79 -9.76 -6.51
C PRO A 57 -10.45 -9.22 -6.02
N VAL A 58 -9.55 -10.14 -5.68
CA VAL A 58 -8.15 -9.85 -5.33
C VAL A 58 -7.26 -10.07 -6.55
N ARG A 59 -6.35 -9.13 -6.82
CA ARG A 59 -5.43 -9.14 -7.95
C ARG A 59 -3.98 -9.21 -7.47
N ALA A 60 -3.12 -9.80 -8.31
CA ALA A 60 -1.68 -9.91 -8.11
C ALA A 60 -0.93 -8.89 -8.97
#